data_AF-A0A973BEE7-F1
#
_entry.id   AF-A0A973BEE7-F1
#
_cell.length_a   1.000
_cell.length_b   1.000
_cell.length_c   1.000
_cell.angle_alpha   90.00
_cell.angle_beta   90.00
_cell.angle_gamma   90.00
#
_symmetry.space_group_name_H-M   'P 1'
#
loop_
_entity.id
_entity.type
_entity.pdbx_description
1 polymer ?
#
loop_
_entity_poly.entity_id
_entity_poly.type
_entity_poly.pdbx_seq_one_letter_code
_entity_poly.pdbx_strand_id
1 'polypeptide(L)'
;MLCELKIDGDTDPLIFTGRVAALLDQHAGPAAMMSFSRTAVAAIPDTIIRGQLISPSSLSRAEDLASTPLVDVDYLACHVSDAENASLQAARLTCPLVTWTVTDLDTCAALAPHTDSQIFEAFDPTLAKRHIVNT
;
A
#
# COMPACT_ATOMS: atom_id res chain seq x y z
N MET A 1 -10.04 -8.48 -0.63
CA MET A 1 -9.70 -7.93 0.69
C MET A 1 -8.34 -7.23 0.60
N LEU A 2 -8.19 -6.06 1.22
CA LEU A 2 -6.88 -5.42 1.42
C LEU A 2 -6.64 -5.32 2.93
N CYS A 3 -5.58 -5.94 3.43
CA CYS A 3 -5.27 -6.02 4.86
C CYS A 3 -3.95 -5.31 5.17
N GLU A 4 -4.00 -4.27 6.00
CA GLU A 4 -2.80 -3.66 6.55
C GLU A 4 -2.38 -4.38 7.85
N LEU A 5 -1.13 -4.85 7.91
CA LEU A 5 -0.51 -5.37 9.12
C LEU A 5 0.10 -4.22 9.91
N LYS A 6 -0.39 -3.99 11.12
CA LYS A 6 0.21 -3.08 12.08
C LYS A 6 1.13 -3.88 13.00
N ILE A 7 2.43 -3.64 12.89
CA ILE A 7 3.44 -4.20 13.79
C ILE A 7 3.78 -3.14 14.82
N ASP A 8 3.46 -3.41 16.07
CA ASP A 8 3.90 -2.60 17.20
C ASP A 8 5.27 -3.07 17.74
N GLY A 9 5.77 -2.43 18.79
CA GLY A 9 7.09 -2.75 19.35
C GLY A 9 7.23 -4.14 19.96
N ASP A 10 6.12 -4.81 20.29
CA ASP A 10 6.11 -6.10 20.97
C ASP A 10 5.68 -7.27 20.05
N THR A 11 5.10 -6.95 18.89
CA THR A 11 4.62 -7.94 17.92
C THR A 11 5.76 -8.50 17.08
N ASP A 12 5.96 -9.82 17.12
CA ASP A 12 6.86 -10.50 16.19
C ASP A 12 6.30 -10.43 14.75
N PRO A 13 6.99 -9.75 13.82
CA PRO A 13 6.48 -9.54 12.47
C PRO A 13 6.36 -10.82 11.65
N LEU A 14 7.21 -11.82 11.87
CA LEU A 14 7.19 -13.06 11.09
C LEU A 14 6.01 -13.92 11.55
N ILE A 15 5.88 -14.11 12.86
CA ILE A 15 4.81 -14.93 13.44
C ILE A 15 3.45 -14.31 13.15
N PHE A 16 3.31 -12.99 13.33
CA PHE A 16 2.06 -12.31 13.08
C PHE A 16 1.66 -12.38 11.61
N THR A 17 2.60 -12.09 10.69
CA THR A 17 2.34 -12.15 9.25
C THR A 17 1.91 -13.55 8.82
N GLY A 18 2.61 -14.60 9.26
CA GLY A 18 2.25 -15.98 8.93
C GLY A 18 0.85 -16.37 9.40
N ARG A 19 0.44 -15.90 10.59
CA ARG A 19 -0.93 -16.14 11.11
C ARG A 19 -2.00 -15.43 10.28
N VAL A 20 -1.77 -14.16 9.91
CA VAL A 20 -2.72 -13.42 9.08
C VAL A 20 -2.80 -14.00 7.67
N ALA A 21 -1.67 -14.39 7.08
CA ALA A 21 -1.62 -15.05 5.78
C ALA A 21 -2.47 -16.34 5.77
N ALA A 22 -2.32 -17.21 6.78
CA ALA A 22 -3.11 -18.44 6.89
C ALA A 22 -4.63 -18.20 7.04
N LEU A 23 -5.04 -17.04 7.56
CA LEU A 23 -6.45 -16.63 7.60
C LEU A 23 -6.92 -16.11 6.24
N LEU A 24 -6.08 -15.34 5.55
CA LEU A 24 -6.39 -14.80 4.22
C LEU A 24 -6.41 -15.88 3.13
N ASP A 25 -5.64 -16.96 3.27
CA ASP A 25 -5.72 -18.13 2.38
C ASP A 25 -7.11 -18.78 2.40
N GLN A 26 -7.88 -18.58 3.47
CA GLN A 26 -9.25 -19.07 3.59
C GLN A 26 -10.30 -18.06 3.09
N HIS A 27 -9.88 -16.86 2.68
CA HIS A 27 -10.78 -15.84 2.16
C HIS A 27 -11.22 -16.18 0.73
N ALA A 28 -12.53 -16.19 0.50
CA ALA A 28 -13.07 -16.38 -0.84
C ALA A 28 -12.90 -15.09 -1.68
N GLY A 29 -11.85 -15.05 -2.50
CA GLY A 29 -11.58 -13.98 -3.46
C GLY A 29 -10.17 -13.39 -3.34
N PRO A 30 -9.83 -12.37 -4.15
CA PRO A 30 -8.50 -11.77 -4.12
C PRO A 30 -8.19 -11.15 -2.76
N ALA A 31 -7.00 -11.42 -2.23
CA ALA A 31 -6.50 -10.84 -1.00
C ALA A 31 -5.11 -10.22 -1.21
N ALA A 32 -4.87 -9.10 -0.55
CA ALA A 32 -3.58 -8.43 -0.49
C ALA A 32 -3.23 -8.11 0.96
N MET A 33 -1.94 -8.17 1.27
CA MET A 33 -1.36 -7.79 2.57
C MET A 33 -0.36 -6.66 2.37
N MET A 34 -0.36 -5.68 3.26
CA MET A 34 0.60 -4.58 3.23
C MET A 34 1.03 -4.14 4.62
N SER A 35 2.20 -3.51 4.74
CA SER A 35 2.66 -2.96 6.02
C SER A 35 3.73 -1.89 5.81
N PHE A 36 3.91 -1.01 6.80
CA PHE A 36 5.12 -0.19 6.93
C PHE A 36 6.32 -1.02 7.40
N SER A 37 6.08 -2.13 8.10
CA SER A 37 7.15 -3.02 8.54
C SER A 37 7.71 -3.81 7.36
N ARG A 38 8.91 -3.44 6.91
CA ARG A 38 9.62 -4.15 5.84
C ARG A 38 9.81 -5.64 6.12
N THR A 39 10.05 -5.98 7.39
CA THR A 39 10.19 -7.37 7.83
C THR A 39 8.88 -8.14 7.73
N ALA A 40 7.75 -7.52 8.09
CA ALA A 40 6.44 -8.15 7.90
C ALA A 40 6.12 -8.32 6.41
N VAL A 41 6.39 -7.31 5.58
CA VAL A 41 6.20 -7.39 4.13
C VAL A 41 6.99 -8.55 3.52
N ALA A 42 8.27 -8.68 3.89
CA ALA A 42 9.12 -9.78 3.43
C ALA A 42 8.66 -11.17 3.89
N ALA A 43 7.84 -11.25 4.95
CA ALA A 43 7.29 -12.50 5.46
C ALA A 43 5.94 -12.90 4.83
N ILE A 44 5.34 -12.04 3.99
CA ILE A 44 4.11 -12.37 3.27
C ILE A 44 4.42 -13.47 2.25
N PRO A 45 3.64 -14.56 2.13
CA PRO A 45 3.86 -15.59 1.10
C PRO A 45 3.59 -15.08 -0.32
N ASP A 46 4.29 -15.63 -1.32
CA ASP A 46 4.12 -15.24 -2.74
C ASP A 46 2.73 -15.56 -3.32
N THR A 47 1.90 -16.33 -2.60
CA THR A 47 0.51 -16.60 -2.98
C THR A 47 -0.44 -15.43 -2.67
N ILE A 48 0.02 -14.43 -1.92
CA ILE A 48 -0.75 -13.25 -1.53
C ILE A 48 -0.08 -12.01 -2.12
N ILE A 49 -0.88 -11.11 -2.69
CA ILE A 49 -0.38 -9.84 -3.23
C ILE A 49 0.28 -9.04 -2.10
N ARG A 50 1.55 -8.68 -2.28
CA ARG A 50 2.43 -8.05 -1.31
C ARG A 50 2.58 -6.56 -1.60
N GLY A 51 2.12 -5.70 -0.69
CA GLY A 51 2.30 -4.25 -0.76
C GLY A 51 3.28 -3.70 0.27
N GLN A 52 4.19 -2.82 -0.14
CA GLN A 52 5.02 -2.05 0.79
C GLN A 52 4.41 -0.66 1.04
N LEU A 53 3.98 -0.39 2.28
CA LEU A 53 3.65 0.97 2.70
C LEU A 53 4.94 1.74 2.99
N ILE A 54 5.02 2.97 2.50
CA ILE A 54 6.19 3.83 2.58
C ILE A 54 5.86 4.98 3.51
N SER A 55 6.63 5.14 4.59
CA SER A 55 6.43 6.26 5.51
C SER A 55 6.54 7.60 4.77
N PRO A 56 5.69 8.60 5.09
CA PRO A 56 5.72 9.88 4.40
C PRO A 56 7.11 10.50 4.45
N SER A 57 7.55 11.13 3.37
CA SER A 57 8.88 11.76 3.28
C SER A 57 9.09 12.83 4.35
N SER A 58 8.03 13.49 4.81
CA SER A 58 8.07 14.47 5.90
C SER A 58 8.37 13.88 7.27
N LEU A 59 8.14 12.58 7.44
CA LEU A 59 8.36 11.83 8.69
C LEU A 59 9.61 10.93 8.61
N SER A 60 10.15 10.72 7.41
CA SER A 60 11.35 9.93 7.18
C SER A 60 12.52 10.82 6.76
N ARG A 61 13.74 10.31 6.86
CA ARG A 61 14.93 10.93 6.25
C ARG A 61 15.40 10.18 5.01
N ALA A 62 14.52 9.36 4.44
CA ALA A 62 14.86 8.52 3.30
C ALA A 62 14.94 9.38 2.03
N GLU A 63 16.10 9.37 1.38
CA GLU A 63 16.33 10.09 0.11
C GLU A 63 15.71 9.34 -1.08
N ASP A 64 15.68 8.01 -1.00
CA ASP A 64 15.08 7.12 -2.00
C ASP A 64 13.96 6.30 -1.36
N LEU A 65 12.72 6.76 -1.57
CA LEU A 65 11.54 6.10 -1.04
C LEU A 65 11.27 4.75 -1.72
N ALA A 66 11.60 4.61 -3.01
CA ALA A 66 11.37 3.39 -3.77
C ALA A 66 12.26 2.23 -3.29
N SER A 67 13.40 2.52 -2.67
CA SER A 67 14.29 1.53 -2.05
C SER A 67 13.77 0.91 -0.74
N THR A 68 12.57 1.28 -0.29
CA THR A 68 12.01 0.82 0.99
C THR A 68 11.88 -0.71 1.11
N PRO A 69 11.33 -1.46 0.12
CA PRO A 69 11.15 -2.91 0.25
C PRO A 69 12.47 -3.67 0.46
N LEU A 70 12.43 -4.77 1.22
CA LEU A 70 13.57 -5.71 1.36
C LEU A 70 13.55 -6.86 0.35
N VAL A 71 12.42 -7.04 -0.32
CA VAL A 71 12.14 -8.09 -1.30
C VAL A 71 11.31 -7.49 -2.42
N ASP A 72 11.14 -8.23 -3.52
CA ASP A 72 10.20 -7.85 -4.57
C ASP A 72 8.77 -7.78 -4.02
N VAL A 73 8.05 -6.73 -4.41
CA VAL A 73 6.68 -6.46 -4.00
C VAL A 73 5.81 -6.23 -5.23
N ASP A 74 4.53 -6.56 -5.11
CA ASP A 74 3.57 -6.41 -6.20
C ASP A 74 3.15 -4.95 -6.39
N TYR A 75 3.26 -4.12 -5.35
CA TYR A 75 3.03 -2.68 -5.44
C TYR A 75 3.71 -1.90 -4.31
N LEU A 76 3.97 -0.62 -4.58
CA LEU A 76 4.36 0.38 -3.60
C LEU A 76 3.15 1.22 -3.19
N ALA A 77 3.10 1.66 -1.94
CA ALA A 77 2.02 2.51 -1.46
C ALA A 77 2.56 3.69 -0.64
N CYS A 78 2.34 4.92 -1.12
CA CYS A 78 2.88 6.15 -0.52
C CYS A 78 1.79 7.13 -0.08
N HIS A 79 2.19 8.09 0.76
CA HIS A 79 1.30 9.17 1.13
C HIS A 79 0.97 10.07 -0.08
N VAL A 80 -0.20 10.71 -0.12
CA VAL A 80 -0.63 11.59 -1.24
C VAL A 80 0.34 12.76 -1.44
N SER A 81 0.99 13.21 -0.37
CA SER A 81 2.03 14.26 -0.42
C SER A 81 3.28 13.83 -1.17
N ASP A 82 3.51 12.53 -1.31
CA ASP A 82 4.68 11.95 -1.96
C ASP A 82 4.35 11.35 -3.33
N ALA A 83 3.12 11.56 -3.83
CA ALA A 83 2.68 11.00 -5.11
C ALA A 83 3.60 11.41 -6.26
N GLU A 84 4.10 12.65 -6.27
CA GLU A 84 5.01 13.14 -7.31
C GLU A 84 6.50 12.88 -7.00
N ASN A 85 6.83 12.13 -5.95
CA ASN A 85 8.22 11.86 -5.60
C ASN A 85 8.95 11.16 -6.77
N ALA A 86 10.09 11.71 -7.16
CA ALA A 86 10.82 11.27 -8.34
C ALA A 86 11.23 9.78 -8.30
N SER A 87 11.65 9.27 -7.14
CA SER A 87 12.02 7.86 -6.98
C SER A 87 10.82 6.94 -7.17
N LEU A 88 9.66 7.33 -6.60
CA LEU A 88 8.42 6.56 -6.72
C LEU A 88 7.86 6.60 -8.14
N GLN A 89 7.89 7.75 -8.80
CA GLN A 89 7.44 7.88 -10.19
C GLN A 89 8.34 7.10 -11.16
N ALA A 90 9.65 7.04 -10.89
CA ALA A 90 10.55 6.18 -11.66
C ALA A 90 10.26 4.69 -11.43
N ALA A 91 10.06 4.27 -10.18
CA ALA A 91 9.70 2.88 -9.84
C ALA A 91 8.35 2.45 -10.44
N ARG A 92 7.39 3.38 -10.51
CA ARG A 92 6.04 3.18 -11.06
C ARG A 92 6.04 2.61 -12.48
N LEU A 93 7.09 2.87 -13.26
CA LEU A 93 7.26 2.31 -14.60
C LEU A 93 7.32 0.77 -14.63
N THR A 94 7.63 0.14 -13.50
CA THR A 94 7.82 -1.32 -13.39
C THR A 94 7.10 -1.95 -12.21
N CYS A 95 6.69 -1.16 -11.20
CA CYS A 95 5.98 -1.64 -10.02
C CYS A 95 4.83 -0.65 -9.72
N PRO A 96 3.55 -1.10 -9.74
CA PRO A 96 2.42 -0.22 -9.50
C PRO A 96 2.56 0.65 -8.24
N LEU A 97 2.17 1.92 -8.34
CA LEU A 97 2.14 2.86 -7.23
C LEU A 97 0.70 3.11 -6.79
N VAL A 98 0.47 3.04 -5.49
CA VAL A 98 -0.83 3.29 -4.85
C VAL A 98 -0.69 4.48 -3.88
N THR A 99 -1.66 5.37 -3.85
CA THR A 99 -1.62 6.54 -2.94
C THR A 99 -2.65 6.43 -1.82
N TRP A 100 -2.23 6.80 -0.61
CA TRP A 100 -3.06 6.95 0.60
C TRP A 100 -2.70 8.29 1.26
N THR A 101 -3.45 8.97 2.10
CA THR A 101 -4.84 8.82 2.46
C THR A 101 -5.68 9.73 1.57
N VAL A 102 -6.54 9.15 0.71
CA VAL A 102 -7.45 9.93 -0.16
C VAL A 102 -8.78 10.16 0.57
N THR A 103 -9.14 11.43 0.79
CA THR A 103 -10.29 11.84 1.62
C THR A 103 -11.43 12.51 0.86
N ASP A 104 -11.18 13.01 -0.35
CA ASP A 104 -12.16 13.73 -1.17
C ASP A 104 -11.95 13.56 -2.69
N LEU A 105 -12.93 14.02 -3.46
CA LEU A 105 -12.97 13.87 -4.92
C LEU A 105 -11.92 14.70 -5.64
N ASP A 106 -11.61 15.87 -5.11
CA ASP A 106 -10.63 16.77 -5.71
C ASP A 106 -9.23 16.13 -5.62
N THR A 107 -8.91 15.54 -4.47
CA THR A 107 -7.69 14.75 -4.26
C THR A 107 -7.66 13.52 -5.17
N CYS A 108 -8.77 12.79 -5.31
CA CYS A 108 -8.87 11.65 -6.22
C CYS A 108 -8.53 12.05 -7.67
N ALA A 109 -9.11 13.15 -8.16
CA ALA A 109 -8.88 13.64 -9.52
C ALA A 109 -7.43 14.15 -9.72
N ALA A 110 -6.89 14.86 -8.73
CA ALA A 110 -5.52 15.37 -8.78
C ALA A 110 -4.46 14.25 -8.80
N LEU A 111 -4.73 13.13 -8.13
CA LEU A 111 -3.78 12.00 -8.04
C LEU A 111 -3.84 11.04 -9.23
N ALA A 112 -4.92 11.05 -10.02
CA ALA A 112 -5.10 10.15 -11.18
C ALA A 112 -3.88 10.05 -12.13
N PRO A 113 -3.16 11.14 -12.49
CA PRO A 113 -1.96 11.01 -13.34
C PRO A 113 -0.74 10.38 -12.62
N HIS A 114 -0.73 10.36 -11.28
CA HIS A 114 0.44 10.02 -10.48
C HIS A 114 0.36 8.65 -9.80
N THR A 115 -0.78 7.97 -9.88
CA THR A 115 -1.02 6.71 -9.18
C THR A 115 -1.74 5.70 -10.05
N ASP A 116 -1.53 4.41 -9.82
CA ASP A 116 -2.23 3.30 -10.46
C ASP A 116 -3.50 2.90 -9.68
N SER A 117 -3.52 3.18 -8.37
CA SER A 117 -4.71 2.99 -7.53
C SER A 117 -4.70 3.91 -6.31
N GLN A 118 -5.80 3.92 -5.56
CA GLN A 118 -5.99 4.82 -4.42
C GLN A 118 -6.58 4.06 -3.23
N ILE A 119 -6.04 4.31 -2.04
CA ILE A 119 -6.59 3.83 -0.77
C ILE A 119 -7.31 5.00 -0.09
N PHE A 120 -8.60 4.80 0.15
CA PHE A 120 -9.48 5.79 0.75
C PHE A 120 -9.52 5.63 2.27
N GLU A 121 -9.46 6.73 3.01
CA GLU A 121 -9.63 6.74 4.47
C GLU A 121 -10.60 7.86 4.83
N ALA A 122 -11.49 7.61 5.80
CA ALA A 122 -12.56 8.54 6.19
C ALA A 122 -13.44 9.08 5.03
N PHE A 123 -13.39 8.41 3.88
CA PHE A 123 -14.12 8.76 2.66
C PHE A 123 -15.52 8.15 2.68
N ASP A 124 -16.54 8.87 2.19
CA ASP A 124 -17.89 8.31 2.07
C ASP A 124 -17.86 7.06 1.16
N PRO A 125 -18.15 5.85 1.69
CA PRO A 125 -18.07 4.61 0.92
C PRO A 125 -18.96 4.62 -0.33
N THR A 126 -20.04 5.40 -0.32
CA THR A 126 -20.98 5.54 -1.44
C THR A 126 -20.36 6.33 -2.59
N LEU A 127 -19.57 7.36 -2.26
CA LEU A 127 -18.85 8.14 -3.24
C LEU A 127 -17.68 7.34 -3.82
N ALA A 128 -16.93 6.60 -2.99
CA ALA A 128 -15.80 5.78 -3.44
C ALA A 128 -16.24 4.76 -4.51
N LYS A 129 -17.38 4.08 -4.29
CA LYS A 129 -17.92 3.11 -5.26
C LYS A 129 -18.15 3.74 -6.64
N ARG A 130 -18.73 4.94 -6.72
CA ARG A 130 -19.07 5.58 -8.02
C ARG A 130 -17.84 5.85 -8.89
N HIS A 131 -16.67 6.04 -8.29
CA HIS A 131 -15.42 6.27 -9.02
C HIS A 131 -14.74 4.97 -9.47
N ILE A 132 -14.99 3.86 -8.76
CA ILE A 132 -14.41 2.54 -9.08
C ILE A 132 -15.19 1.83 -10.21
N VAL A 133 -16.52 1.98 -10.29
CA VAL A 133 -17.36 1.28 -11.30
C VAL A 133 -17.63 2.06 -12.58
N ASN A 134 -17.22 3.33 -12.67
CA ASN A 134 -17.45 4.16 -13.86
C ASN A 134 -16.22 4.31 -14.79
N THR A 135 -15.18 3.52 -14.57
CA THR A 135 -14.08 3.26 -15.50
C THR A 135 -14.26 1.90 -16.16
#